data_AF-A0A2M8BK88-F1
#
_entry.id   AF-A0A2M8BK88-F1
#
_cell.length_a   1.000
_cell.length_b   1.000
_cell.length_c   1.000
_cell.angle_alpha   90.00
_cell.angle_beta   90.00
_cell.angle_gamma   90.00
#
_symmetry.space_group_name_H-M   'P 1'
#
loop_
_entity.id
_entity.type
_entity.pdbx_description
1 polymer ?
#
loop_
_entity_poly.entity_id
_entity_poly.type
_entity_poly.pdbx_seq_one_letter_code
_entity_poly.pdbx_strand_id
1 'polypeptide(L)'
;MSRLSLALALFLGCCGCAPPTLSEVKGAPKPPETRRLSLSIEGAGALSPFRSVEYHLKWRDEHLLFVHRRQYFGDYGFQAGTAVLSDARAQELAGRFADCGADSALTLTATSTGGWLYEVEWAWDEAPPTHATVEDPQTQPDPAWRCVEHLMISLVEDEFPELSGFEDWVYVAVEERGFLNLTTMPSAQVSIDGVSTGWWTPVEQLPIPAGVHVLRFVVPGEPLIDKEYEVVVDVGSTTVLRTQLR
;
A
#
# COMPACT_ATOMS: atom_id res chain seq x y z
N MET A 1 56.18 -8.96 0.38
CA MET A 1 55.21 -8.58 1.43
C MET A 1 53.84 -9.07 0.99
N SER A 2 53.16 -9.79 1.90
CA SER A 2 51.82 -10.41 1.86
C SER A 2 51.36 -11.20 0.63
N ARG A 3 51.25 -12.52 0.83
CA ARG A 3 50.59 -13.49 -0.04
C ARG A 3 49.10 -13.58 0.31
N LEU A 4 48.26 -13.69 -0.73
CA LEU A 4 46.87 -14.13 -0.68
C LEU A 4 46.75 -15.49 0.04
N SER A 5 45.75 -15.62 0.90
CA SER A 5 45.19 -16.92 1.31
C SER A 5 43.74 -17.00 0.87
N LEU A 6 43.50 -17.92 -0.06
CA LEU A 6 42.21 -18.39 -0.55
C LEU A 6 41.75 -19.48 0.42
N ALA A 7 40.61 -19.32 1.08
CA ALA A 7 39.96 -20.39 1.84
C ALA A 7 38.66 -20.78 1.13
N LEU A 8 38.77 -21.89 0.40
CA LEU A 8 37.69 -22.63 -0.25
C LEU A 8 37.00 -23.48 0.83
N ALA A 9 35.76 -23.14 1.20
CA ALA A 9 34.93 -23.99 2.05
C ALA A 9 33.89 -24.72 1.19
N LEU A 10 34.00 -26.05 1.19
CA LEU A 10 33.09 -26.98 0.56
C LEU A 10 31.68 -26.90 1.20
N PHE A 11 30.66 -26.64 0.40
CA PHE A 11 29.28 -27.03 0.71
C PHE A 11 28.96 -28.34 -0.02
N LEU A 12 29.18 -29.44 0.68
CA LEU A 12 28.72 -30.78 0.31
C LEU A 12 27.48 -31.10 1.14
N GLY A 13 26.36 -31.32 0.45
CA GLY A 13 25.36 -32.33 0.79
C GLY A 13 24.48 -32.12 2.01
N CYS A 14 23.25 -31.62 1.77
CA CYS A 14 22.05 -32.17 2.40
C CYS A 14 21.05 -32.53 1.28
N CYS A 15 21.06 -33.80 0.90
CA CYS A 15 19.99 -34.42 0.13
C CYS A 15 18.77 -34.63 1.03
N GLY A 16 17.58 -34.30 0.53
CA GLY A 16 16.35 -35.02 0.88
C GLY A 16 15.63 -34.60 2.16
N CYS A 17 15.14 -33.36 2.22
CA CYS A 17 13.89 -33.12 2.94
C CYS A 17 12.80 -32.95 1.89
N ALA A 18 12.01 -34.00 1.67
CA ALA A 18 10.72 -33.82 1.03
C ALA A 18 9.91 -32.81 1.86
N PRO A 19 9.19 -31.87 1.23
CA PRO A 19 8.28 -31.00 1.99
C PRO A 19 7.31 -31.89 2.79
N PRO A 20 7.04 -31.58 4.07
CA PRO A 20 6.11 -32.38 4.86
C PRO A 20 4.79 -32.43 4.11
N THR A 21 4.37 -33.64 3.77
CA THR A 21 3.02 -33.88 3.25
C THR A 21 2.08 -33.50 4.39
N LEU A 22 1.21 -32.52 4.16
CA LEU A 22 0.15 -32.11 5.09
C LEU A 22 -0.80 -33.30 5.30
N SER A 23 -0.42 -34.23 6.16
CA SER A 23 -1.31 -35.23 6.72
C SER A 23 -2.31 -34.48 7.60
N GLU A 24 -3.61 -34.62 7.30
CA GLU A 24 -4.72 -34.07 8.07
C GLU A 24 -4.43 -34.12 9.58
N VAL A 25 -4.23 -32.94 10.18
CA VAL A 25 -4.11 -32.80 11.63
C VAL A 25 -5.52 -33.01 12.20
N LYS A 26 -5.85 -34.28 12.43
CA LYS A 26 -7.12 -34.70 13.02
C LYS A 26 -7.14 -34.29 14.50
N GLY A 27 -7.73 -33.13 14.80
CA GLY A 27 -7.90 -32.63 16.16
C GLY A 27 -7.40 -31.22 16.43
N ALA A 28 -7.11 -30.41 15.41
CA ALA A 28 -6.91 -28.98 15.63
C ALA A 28 -8.20 -28.39 16.27
N PRO A 29 -8.10 -27.66 17.39
CA PRO A 29 -9.26 -27.06 18.03
C PRO A 29 -9.95 -26.13 17.03
N LYS A 30 -11.29 -26.26 16.93
CA LYS A 30 -12.10 -25.35 16.11
C LYS A 30 -11.76 -23.91 16.55
N PRO A 31 -11.32 -23.03 15.65
CA PRO A 31 -11.03 -21.65 16.03
C PRO A 31 -12.28 -21.02 16.64
N PRO A 32 -12.13 -20.11 17.63
CA PRO A 32 -13.28 -19.42 18.21
C PRO A 32 -14.09 -18.75 17.09
N GLU A 33 -15.42 -18.73 17.25
CA GLU A 33 -16.40 -18.39 16.19
C GLU A 33 -16.18 -17.02 15.52
N THR A 34 -15.39 -16.14 16.13
CA THR A 34 -14.93 -14.91 15.49
C THR A 34 -13.55 -14.54 16.02
N ARG A 35 -12.54 -14.66 15.15
CA ARG A 35 -11.22 -14.03 15.34
C ARG A 35 -11.11 -12.78 14.49
N ARG A 36 -10.40 -11.77 14.99
CA ARG A 36 -10.21 -10.50 14.28
C ARG A 36 -8.78 -10.01 14.45
N LEU A 37 -8.01 -9.89 13.37
CA LEU A 37 -6.80 -9.07 13.38
C LEU A 37 -7.10 -7.76 12.63
N SER A 38 -6.79 -6.63 13.24
CA SER A 38 -6.87 -5.32 12.59
C SER A 38 -5.54 -4.60 12.76
N LEU A 39 -5.04 -4.05 11.66
CA LEU A 39 -3.85 -3.24 11.61
C LEU A 39 -4.19 -1.97 10.83
N SER A 40 -4.07 -0.80 11.47
CA SER A 40 -4.21 0.50 10.84
C SER A 40 -2.92 1.27 11.00
N ILE A 41 -2.43 1.85 9.91
CA ILE A 41 -1.27 2.72 9.89
C ILE A 41 -1.73 4.03 9.26
N GLU A 42 -1.85 5.10 10.03
CA GLU A 42 -2.16 6.44 9.55
C GLU A 42 -0.90 7.30 9.58
N GLY A 43 -0.49 7.81 8.41
CA GLY A 43 0.68 8.67 8.27
C GLY A 43 0.30 10.14 8.19
N ALA A 44 1.07 11.00 8.85
CA ALA A 44 0.90 12.45 8.76
C ALA A 44 1.56 13.11 7.53
N GLY A 45 2.30 12.38 6.68
CA GLY A 45 3.00 12.98 5.53
C GLY A 45 3.90 12.08 4.66
N ALA A 46 4.80 12.75 3.93
CA ALA A 46 5.36 12.51 2.58
C ALA A 46 6.07 11.17 2.19
N LEU A 47 5.99 10.10 2.97
CA LEU A 47 6.67 8.85 2.59
C LEU A 47 5.74 7.78 2.02
N SER A 48 4.44 7.88 2.31
CA SER A 48 3.39 7.02 1.76
C SER A 48 2.48 7.84 0.84
N PRO A 49 2.04 7.32 -0.33
CA PRO A 49 0.98 7.97 -1.11
C PRO A 49 -0.39 7.83 -0.42
N PHE A 50 -0.48 6.97 0.59
CA PHE A 50 -1.67 6.70 1.36
C PHE A 50 -1.62 7.42 2.71
N ARG A 51 -2.70 8.13 3.03
CA ARG A 51 -2.98 8.67 4.36
C ARG A 51 -3.11 7.55 5.38
N SER A 52 -3.87 6.51 5.05
CA SER A 52 -4.02 5.34 5.91
C SER A 52 -3.93 4.05 5.12
N VAL A 53 -3.38 3.02 5.76
CA VAL A 53 -3.43 1.64 5.29
C VAL A 53 -4.05 0.81 6.39
N GLU A 54 -5.17 0.17 6.07
CA GLU A 54 -5.95 -0.66 6.97
C GLU A 54 -5.96 -2.09 6.44
N TYR A 55 -5.74 -3.03 7.34
CA TYR A 55 -5.91 -4.45 7.08
C TYR A 55 -6.83 -5.05 8.13
N HIS A 56 -7.79 -5.87 7.69
CA HIS A 56 -8.67 -6.63 8.55
C HIS A 56 -8.71 -8.09 8.12
N LEU A 57 -8.42 -8.96 9.06
CA LEU A 57 -8.64 -10.40 8.94
C LEU A 57 -9.81 -10.74 9.85
N LYS A 58 -10.85 -11.35 9.30
CA LYS A 58 -12.04 -11.75 10.05
C LYS A 58 -12.36 -13.21 9.76
N TRP A 59 -12.31 -14.04 10.79
CA TRP A 59 -12.84 -15.40 10.73
C TRP A 59 -14.35 -15.36 10.88
N ARG A 60 -15.05 -16.04 9.97
CA ARG A 60 -16.50 -16.28 10.06
C ARG A 60 -16.76 -17.70 9.60
N ASP A 61 -17.31 -18.50 10.51
CA ASP A 61 -17.54 -19.93 10.28
C ASP A 61 -16.24 -20.67 9.90
N GLU A 62 -16.12 -21.09 8.65
CA GLU A 62 -15.01 -21.84 8.04
C GLU A 62 -14.28 -21.02 6.96
N HIS A 63 -14.40 -19.68 7.03
CA HIS A 63 -13.77 -18.80 6.06
C HIS A 63 -13.05 -17.64 6.75
N LEU A 64 -11.91 -17.29 6.19
CA LEU A 64 -11.17 -16.10 6.57
C LEU A 64 -11.40 -15.02 5.50
N LEU A 65 -12.11 -13.97 5.89
CA LEU A 65 -12.25 -12.77 5.09
C LEU A 65 -11.05 -11.86 5.36
N PHE A 66 -10.29 -11.58 4.32
CA PHE A 66 -9.27 -10.55 4.31
C PHE A 66 -9.80 -9.30 3.62
N VAL A 67 -9.72 -8.16 4.29
CA VAL A 67 -10.05 -6.84 3.76
C VAL A 67 -8.81 -5.99 3.88
N HIS A 68 -8.46 -5.31 2.81
CA HIS A 68 -7.37 -4.36 2.77
C HIS A 68 -7.90 -3.05 2.20
N ARG A 69 -7.53 -1.93 2.81
CA ARG A 69 -7.95 -0.60 2.38
C ARG A 69 -6.78 0.36 2.46
N ARG A 70 -6.61 1.18 1.42
CA ARG A 70 -5.63 2.27 1.37
C ARG A 70 -6.35 3.57 1.07
N GLN A 71 -6.30 4.54 1.97
CA GLN A 71 -6.89 5.85 1.77
C GLN A 71 -5.85 6.83 1.26
N TYR A 72 -6.16 7.62 0.23
CA TYR A 72 -5.26 8.67 -0.24
C TYR A 72 -5.37 9.93 0.62
N PHE A 73 -4.36 10.79 0.58
CA PHE A 73 -4.42 12.11 1.23
C PHE A 73 -5.49 13.01 0.58
N GLY A 74 -6.32 13.70 1.36
CA GLY A 74 -7.37 14.58 0.82
C GLY A 74 -8.57 13.80 0.26
N ASP A 75 -9.21 14.32 -0.79
CA ASP A 75 -10.46 13.79 -1.34
C ASP A 75 -10.27 12.82 -2.54
N TYR A 76 -9.06 12.28 -2.77
CA TYR A 76 -8.81 11.34 -3.88
C TYR A 76 -9.39 9.92 -3.66
N GLY A 77 -10.21 9.74 -2.64
CA GLY A 77 -10.89 8.48 -2.35
C GLY A 77 -10.00 7.44 -1.67
N PHE A 78 -10.31 6.17 -1.92
CA PHE A 78 -9.59 5.03 -1.34
C PHE A 78 -9.59 3.85 -2.31
N GLN A 79 -8.61 2.96 -2.15
CA GLN A 79 -8.60 1.63 -2.73
C GLN A 79 -9.02 0.62 -1.66
N ALA A 80 -9.78 -0.40 -2.05
CA ALA A 80 -10.09 -1.51 -1.18
C ALA A 80 -10.09 -2.82 -1.95
N GLY A 81 -9.59 -3.86 -1.30
CA GLY A 81 -9.60 -5.23 -1.78
C GLY A 81 -10.22 -6.16 -0.75
N THR A 82 -10.92 -7.18 -1.21
CA THR A 82 -11.47 -8.22 -0.34
C THR A 82 -11.17 -9.58 -0.92
N ALA A 83 -10.70 -10.50 -0.09
CA ALA A 83 -10.48 -11.87 -0.46
C ALA A 83 -11.07 -12.84 0.58
N VAL A 84 -11.51 -14.00 0.10
CA VAL A 84 -11.96 -15.10 0.95
C VAL A 84 -10.95 -16.22 0.83
N LEU A 85 -10.30 -16.54 1.94
CA LEU A 85 -9.29 -17.59 2.04
C LEU A 85 -9.96 -18.92 2.42
N SER A 86 -9.46 -20.01 1.82
CA SER A 86 -9.87 -21.38 2.19
C SER A 86 -9.49 -21.69 3.65
N ASP A 87 -10.18 -22.66 4.27
CA ASP A 87 -9.89 -23.12 5.63
C ASP A 87 -8.42 -23.48 5.86
N ALA A 88 -7.85 -24.26 4.95
CA ALA A 88 -6.48 -24.74 5.08
C ALA A 88 -5.50 -23.56 5.10
N ARG A 89 -5.73 -22.57 4.22
CA ARG A 89 -4.91 -21.36 4.16
C ARG A 89 -5.13 -20.45 5.38
N ALA A 90 -6.38 -20.32 5.83
CA ALA A 90 -6.73 -19.57 7.02
C ALA A 90 -6.05 -20.13 8.28
N GLN A 91 -6.02 -21.45 8.43
CA GLN A 91 -5.32 -22.13 9.53
C GLN A 91 -3.80 -21.96 9.45
N GLU A 92 -3.23 -22.06 8.25
CA GLU A 92 -1.79 -21.80 8.04
C GLU A 92 -1.42 -20.38 8.43
N LEU A 93 -2.20 -19.38 7.98
CA LEU A 93 -1.97 -17.98 8.32
C LEU A 93 -2.12 -17.71 9.82
N ALA A 94 -3.15 -18.29 10.46
CA ALA A 94 -3.31 -18.20 11.91
C ALA A 94 -2.09 -18.77 12.65
N GLY A 95 -1.51 -19.88 12.18
CA GLY A 95 -0.26 -20.44 12.70
C GLY A 95 0.90 -19.47 12.55
N ARG A 96 1.08 -18.88 11.36
CA ARG A 96 2.14 -17.89 11.10
C ARG A 96 2.02 -16.64 11.98
N PHE A 97 0.80 -16.13 12.20
CA PHE A 97 0.59 -15.01 13.13
C PHE A 97 0.91 -15.38 14.58
N ALA A 98 0.54 -16.59 15.01
CA ALA A 98 0.91 -17.09 16.33
C ALA A 98 2.44 -17.24 16.47
N ASP A 99 3.12 -17.73 15.45
CA ASP A 99 4.59 -17.83 15.42
C ASP A 99 5.28 -16.45 15.48
N CYS A 100 4.63 -15.41 14.92
CA CYS A 100 5.07 -14.02 15.08
C CYS A 100 4.79 -13.44 16.47
N GLY A 101 4.08 -14.15 17.36
CA GLY A 101 3.66 -13.63 18.66
C GLY A 101 2.53 -12.60 18.60
N ALA A 102 1.65 -12.67 17.59
CA ALA A 102 0.52 -11.74 17.44
C ALA A 102 -0.52 -11.84 18.59
N ASP A 103 -0.49 -12.92 19.36
CA ASP A 103 -1.30 -13.12 20.57
C ASP A 103 -0.72 -12.39 21.80
N SER A 104 0.53 -11.95 21.73
CA SER A 104 1.24 -11.22 22.77
C SER A 104 1.16 -9.73 22.49
N ALA A 105 1.20 -8.90 23.54
CA ALA A 105 1.20 -7.44 23.38
C ALA A 105 2.47 -6.98 22.60
N LEU A 106 2.33 -6.73 21.30
CA LEU A 106 3.38 -6.13 20.47
C LEU A 106 3.76 -4.77 21.07
N THR A 107 5.06 -4.55 21.20
CA THR A 107 5.60 -3.35 21.83
C THR A 107 6.22 -2.47 20.76
N LEU A 108 5.48 -1.44 20.37
CA LEU A 108 5.97 -0.42 19.47
C LEU A 108 6.74 0.65 20.25
N THR A 109 7.96 0.95 19.82
CA THR A 109 8.80 1.94 20.50
C THR A 109 8.56 3.31 19.88
N ALA A 110 7.84 4.16 20.61
CA ALA A 110 7.67 5.56 20.20
C ALA A 110 9.04 6.23 20.13
N THR A 111 9.44 6.57 18.91
CA THR A 111 10.68 7.30 18.64
C THR A 111 10.27 8.63 18.04
N SER A 112 10.56 9.73 18.73
CA SER A 112 10.23 11.08 18.28
C SER A 112 11.53 11.86 18.16
N THR A 113 12.13 11.86 16.97
CA THR A 113 13.29 12.72 16.66
C THR A 113 12.88 14.06 16.04
N GLY A 114 11.57 14.34 15.92
CA GLY A 114 11.03 15.51 15.22
C GLY A 114 10.68 15.27 13.75
N GLY A 115 10.73 14.01 13.29
CA GLY A 115 10.26 13.59 11.97
C GLY A 115 8.74 13.39 11.89
N TRP A 116 8.30 12.91 10.72
CA TRP A 116 6.92 12.48 10.49
C TRP A 116 6.57 11.31 11.40
N LEU A 117 5.34 11.30 11.91
CA LEU A 117 4.87 10.25 12.79
C LEU A 117 3.71 9.51 12.14
N TYR A 118 3.70 8.20 12.33
CA TYR A 118 2.62 7.29 12.00
C TYR A 118 1.90 6.89 13.27
N GLU A 119 0.58 6.94 13.24
CA GLU A 119 -0.28 6.31 14.23
C GLU A 119 -0.53 4.88 13.80
N VAL A 120 -0.07 3.95 14.62
CA VAL A 120 -0.26 2.52 14.43
C VAL A 120 -1.27 2.05 15.45
N GLU A 121 -2.39 1.53 14.97
CA GLU A 121 -3.38 0.83 15.78
C GLU A 121 -3.36 -0.65 15.39
N TRP A 122 -3.25 -1.53 16.38
CA TRP A 122 -3.34 -2.96 16.14
C TRP A 122 -4.18 -3.65 17.20
N ALA A 123 -4.98 -4.62 16.78
CA ALA A 123 -5.85 -5.39 17.66
C ALA A 123 -5.89 -6.85 17.21
N TRP A 124 -5.82 -7.76 18.18
CA TRP A 124 -5.98 -9.20 17.98
C TRP A 124 -7.17 -9.72 18.79
N ASP A 125 -8.10 -10.39 18.12
CA ASP A 125 -9.38 -10.87 18.61
C ASP A 125 -10.21 -9.77 19.30
N GLU A 126 -10.66 -10.02 20.52
CA GLU A 126 -11.44 -9.06 21.32
C GLU A 126 -10.55 -8.23 22.27
N ALA A 127 -9.21 -8.34 22.14
CA ALA A 127 -8.31 -7.52 22.93
C ALA A 127 -8.50 -6.04 22.59
N PRO A 128 -8.40 -5.13 23.58
CA PRO A 128 -8.38 -3.69 23.31
C PRO A 128 -7.29 -3.35 22.28
N PRO A 129 -7.58 -2.45 21.31
CA PRO A 129 -6.57 -2.01 20.38
C PRO A 129 -5.41 -1.36 21.13
N THR A 130 -4.20 -1.70 20.71
CA THR A 130 -2.99 -1.05 21.17
C THR A 130 -2.63 0.03 20.17
N HIS A 131 -2.38 1.23 20.68
CA HIS A 131 -2.03 2.40 19.89
C HIS A 131 -0.57 2.77 20.15
N ALA A 132 0.15 3.13 19.09
CA ALA A 132 1.47 3.69 19.18
C ALA A 132 1.70 4.76 18.12
N THR A 133 2.60 5.68 18.41
CA THR A 133 3.04 6.70 17.47
C THR A 133 4.51 6.47 17.17
N VAL A 134 4.86 6.19 15.93
CA VAL A 134 6.21 5.78 15.51
C VAL A 134 6.69 6.59 14.31
N GLU A 135 7.99 6.81 14.20
CA GLU A 135 8.56 7.55 13.05
C GLU A 135 8.49 6.75 11.75
N ASP A 136 8.73 5.45 11.82
CA ASP A 136 8.55 4.52 10.71
C ASP A 136 8.15 3.14 11.26
N PRO A 137 6.96 2.61 10.90
CA PRO A 137 6.53 1.29 11.32
C PRO A 137 7.46 0.16 10.83
N GLN A 138 8.13 0.30 9.68
CA GLN A 138 8.97 -0.76 9.12
C GLN A 138 10.31 -0.91 9.83
N THR A 139 10.76 0.11 10.55
CA THR A 139 12.06 0.13 11.24
C THR A 139 11.96 -0.24 12.72
N GLN A 140 10.77 -0.64 13.20
CA GLN A 140 10.57 -0.95 14.60
C GLN A 140 11.47 -2.10 15.08
N PRO A 141 12.08 -1.98 16.27
CA PRO A 141 13.03 -2.97 16.77
C PRO A 141 12.36 -4.29 17.15
N ASP A 142 11.06 -4.26 17.49
CA ASP A 142 10.30 -5.44 17.90
C ASP A 142 10.21 -6.45 16.74
N PRO A 143 10.84 -7.65 16.88
CA PRO A 143 10.79 -8.67 15.84
C PRO A 143 9.39 -9.23 15.61
N ALA A 144 8.53 -9.24 16.64
CA ALA A 144 7.15 -9.72 16.54
C ALA A 144 6.33 -8.80 15.63
N TRP A 145 6.46 -7.49 15.83
CA TRP A 145 5.85 -6.48 14.96
C TRP A 145 6.27 -6.65 13.50
N ARG A 146 7.59 -6.69 13.23
CA ARG A 146 8.10 -6.82 11.85
C ARG A 146 7.62 -8.10 11.18
N CYS A 147 7.49 -9.18 11.95
CA CYS A 147 6.93 -10.44 11.48
C CYS A 147 5.45 -10.27 11.09
N VAL A 148 4.62 -9.70 11.96
CA VAL A 148 3.19 -9.46 11.69
C VAL A 148 3.01 -8.53 10.48
N GLU A 149 3.70 -7.39 10.45
CA GLU A 149 3.62 -6.43 9.34
C GLU A 149 4.00 -7.09 8.01
N HIS A 150 5.11 -7.82 7.98
CA HIS A 150 5.56 -8.51 6.77
C HIS A 150 4.55 -9.58 6.31
N LEU A 151 3.91 -10.31 7.24
CA LEU A 151 2.84 -11.24 6.89
C LEU A 151 1.66 -10.52 6.23
N MET A 152 1.21 -9.40 6.79
CA MET A 152 0.09 -8.62 6.24
C MET A 152 0.39 -8.07 4.85
N ILE A 153 1.62 -7.58 4.63
CA ILE A 153 2.06 -7.06 3.33
C ILE A 153 2.16 -8.21 2.31
N SER A 154 2.83 -9.32 2.67
CA SER A 154 2.97 -10.48 1.77
C SER A 154 1.63 -11.08 1.36
N LEU A 155 0.62 -11.03 2.23
CA LEU A 155 -0.74 -11.43 1.90
C LEU A 155 -1.32 -10.61 0.74
N VAL A 156 -1.10 -9.28 0.72
CA VAL A 156 -1.57 -8.44 -0.39
C VAL A 156 -0.73 -8.67 -1.64
N GLU A 157 0.59 -8.73 -1.51
CA GLU A 157 1.50 -8.71 -2.65
C GLU A 157 1.60 -10.07 -3.35
N ASP A 158 1.73 -11.16 -2.59
CA ASP A 158 1.99 -12.49 -3.14
C ASP A 158 0.71 -13.26 -3.44
N GLU A 159 -0.29 -13.19 -2.55
CA GLU A 159 -1.50 -14.00 -2.67
C GLU A 159 -2.61 -13.32 -3.46
N PHE A 160 -2.63 -11.99 -3.42
CA PHE A 160 -3.68 -11.19 -4.07
C PHE A 160 -3.08 -10.09 -4.94
N PRO A 161 -2.26 -10.43 -5.96
CA PRO A 161 -1.66 -9.44 -6.86
C PRO A 161 -2.73 -8.59 -7.59
N GLU A 162 -3.94 -9.11 -7.79
CA GLU A 162 -5.07 -8.33 -8.29
C GLU A 162 -5.57 -7.26 -7.31
N LEU A 163 -5.35 -7.46 -6.01
CA LEU A 163 -5.60 -6.46 -4.95
C LEU A 163 -4.41 -5.53 -4.74
N SER A 164 -3.21 -5.91 -5.19
CA SER A 164 -2.03 -5.04 -5.15
C SER A 164 -2.11 -3.91 -6.18
N GLY A 165 -2.83 -4.11 -7.30
CA GLY A 165 -3.40 -3.06 -8.16
C GLY A 165 -2.43 -1.98 -8.68
N PHE A 166 -1.14 -2.19 -8.50
CA PHE A 166 -0.05 -1.35 -8.94
C PHE A 166 0.98 -2.27 -9.59
N GLU A 167 1.02 -2.26 -10.92
CA GLU A 167 2.23 -2.61 -11.66
C GLU A 167 3.33 -1.64 -11.22
N ASP A 168 4.33 -2.05 -10.44
CA ASP A 168 5.63 -1.37 -10.24
C ASP A 168 5.67 0.15 -10.58
N TRP A 169 5.03 1.01 -9.78
CA TRP A 169 5.30 2.45 -9.86
C TRP A 169 6.47 2.76 -8.92
N VAL A 170 7.60 3.07 -9.54
CA VAL A 170 8.77 3.73 -8.96
C VAL A 170 8.34 4.73 -7.89
N TYR A 171 8.91 4.61 -6.69
CA TYR A 171 8.85 5.62 -5.63
C TYR A 171 9.32 6.98 -6.17
N VAL A 172 8.40 7.78 -6.72
CA VAL A 172 8.62 9.20 -6.90
C VAL A 172 8.35 9.81 -5.53
N ALA A 173 9.42 10.22 -4.84
CA ALA A 173 9.32 10.88 -3.54
C ALA A 173 8.19 11.91 -3.57
N VAL A 174 7.30 11.88 -2.57
CA VAL A 174 6.14 12.79 -2.45
C VAL A 174 6.59 14.26 -2.39
N GLU A 175 7.88 14.51 -2.26
CA GLU A 175 8.50 15.82 -2.20
C GLU A 175 8.53 16.59 -3.53
N GLU A 176 8.13 15.99 -4.66
CA GLU A 176 8.14 16.69 -5.96
C GLU A 176 6.78 16.65 -6.66
N ARG A 177 5.70 17.14 -6.01
CA ARG A 177 4.40 17.35 -6.68
C ARG A 177 4.01 18.82 -6.70
N GLY A 178 3.32 19.22 -7.76
CA GLY A 178 2.57 20.47 -7.81
C GLY A 178 1.10 20.22 -8.13
N PHE A 179 0.36 21.27 -8.46
CA PHE A 179 -1.07 21.23 -8.69
C PHE A 179 -1.42 21.86 -10.04
N LEU A 180 -2.45 21.34 -10.71
CA LEU A 180 -3.02 21.92 -11.92
C LEU A 180 -4.42 22.47 -11.66
N ASN A 181 -4.63 23.71 -12.13
CA ASN A 181 -5.95 24.28 -12.31
C ASN A 181 -6.20 24.46 -13.81
N LEU A 182 -7.14 23.71 -14.37
CA LEU A 182 -7.43 23.68 -15.80
C LEU A 182 -8.81 24.29 -16.05
N THR A 183 -8.88 25.26 -16.95
CA THR A 183 -10.16 25.83 -17.40
C THR A 183 -10.14 25.97 -18.91
N THR A 184 -11.12 25.39 -19.60
CA THR A 184 -11.25 25.55 -21.05
C THR A 184 -12.64 26.02 -21.41
N MET A 185 -12.76 26.62 -22.61
CA MET A 185 -14.03 26.92 -23.23
C MET A 185 -14.00 26.44 -24.70
N PRO A 186 -14.88 25.49 -25.10
CA PRO A 186 -15.85 24.74 -24.28
C PRO A 186 -15.19 23.80 -23.26
N SER A 187 -16.01 23.16 -22.41
CA SER A 187 -15.57 22.07 -21.53
C SER A 187 -15.03 20.91 -22.38
N ALA A 188 -13.92 20.32 -21.95
CA ALA A 188 -13.20 19.28 -22.68
C ALA A 188 -12.72 18.17 -21.73
N GLN A 189 -12.60 16.97 -22.28
CA GLN A 189 -11.95 15.84 -21.62
C GLN A 189 -10.45 16.08 -21.53
N VAL A 190 -9.87 15.74 -20.38
CA VAL A 190 -8.44 15.95 -20.10
C VAL A 190 -7.69 14.62 -20.23
N SER A 191 -6.54 14.68 -20.87
CA SER A 191 -5.51 13.63 -20.81
C SER A 191 -4.16 14.27 -20.49
N ILE A 192 -3.34 13.55 -19.73
CA ILE A 192 -2.03 13.99 -19.25
C ILE A 192 -1.03 12.94 -19.67
N ASP A 193 0.01 13.35 -20.39
CA ASP A 193 1.08 12.48 -20.90
C ASP A 193 0.54 11.26 -21.68
N GLY A 194 -0.52 11.50 -22.46
CA GLY A 194 -1.19 10.47 -23.25
C GLY A 194 -2.18 9.58 -22.48
N VAL A 195 -2.30 9.73 -21.16
CA VAL A 195 -3.24 8.97 -20.33
C VAL A 195 -4.53 9.76 -20.10
N SER A 196 -5.68 9.16 -20.41
CA SER A 196 -6.98 9.78 -20.13
C SER A 196 -7.24 9.81 -18.62
N THR A 197 -7.58 10.99 -18.08
CA THR A 197 -7.89 11.12 -16.65
C THR A 197 -9.34 10.78 -16.33
N GLY A 198 -10.21 10.77 -17.35
CA GLY A 198 -11.67 10.69 -17.19
C GLY A 198 -12.32 12.01 -16.73
N TRP A 199 -11.55 13.08 -16.54
CA TRP A 199 -12.03 14.35 -16.01
C TRP A 199 -12.41 15.31 -17.14
N TRP A 200 -13.27 16.26 -16.81
CA TRP A 200 -13.71 17.35 -17.68
C TRP A 200 -13.34 18.68 -17.06
N THR A 201 -12.95 19.65 -17.89
CA THR A 201 -12.69 21.01 -17.42
C THR A 201 -14.01 21.74 -17.08
N PRO A 202 -14.02 22.61 -16.03
CA PRO A 202 -12.90 23.01 -15.20
C PRO A 202 -12.47 21.94 -14.18
N VAL A 203 -11.15 21.88 -13.95
CA VAL A 203 -10.51 21.04 -12.94
C VAL A 203 -9.70 21.93 -12.00
N GLU A 204 -9.80 21.71 -10.70
CA GLU A 204 -9.07 22.47 -9.68
C GLU A 204 -8.24 21.54 -8.80
N GLN A 205 -7.06 22.00 -8.38
CA GLN A 205 -6.15 21.34 -7.45
C GLN A 205 -5.81 19.89 -7.83
N LEU A 206 -5.68 19.59 -9.13
CA LEU A 206 -5.28 18.26 -9.59
C LEU A 206 -3.79 18.03 -9.27
N PRO A 207 -3.43 17.11 -8.35
CA PRO A 207 -2.04 16.89 -8.00
C PRO A 207 -1.36 16.09 -9.10
N ILE A 208 -0.20 16.54 -9.55
CA ILE A 208 0.64 15.79 -10.49
C ILE A 208 2.11 15.90 -10.08
N PRO A 209 2.97 14.95 -10.48
CA PRO A 209 4.41 15.11 -10.33
C PRO A 209 4.88 16.48 -10.85
N ALA A 210 5.94 17.00 -10.25
CA ALA A 210 6.62 18.17 -10.79
C ALA A 210 7.41 17.75 -12.03
N GLY A 211 7.54 18.67 -12.98
CA GLY A 211 8.17 18.41 -14.26
C GLY A 211 7.38 18.95 -15.43
N VAL A 212 7.75 18.49 -16.62
CA VAL A 212 7.12 18.87 -17.88
C VAL A 212 6.05 17.85 -18.22
N HIS A 213 4.83 18.32 -18.45
CA HIS A 213 3.68 17.48 -18.78
C HIS A 213 3.01 17.96 -20.07
N VAL A 214 2.50 17.02 -20.85
CA VAL A 214 1.71 17.30 -22.05
C VAL A 214 0.24 17.08 -21.73
N LEU A 215 -0.51 18.17 -21.68
CA LEU A 215 -1.96 18.17 -21.50
C LEU A 215 -2.64 18.12 -22.86
N ARG A 216 -3.55 17.17 -23.07
CA ARG A 216 -4.38 17.11 -24.27
C ARG A 216 -5.85 17.25 -23.91
N PHE A 217 -6.52 18.17 -24.59
CA PHE A 217 -7.94 18.48 -24.43
C PHE A 217 -8.73 18.05 -25.66
N VAL A 218 -9.79 17.27 -25.45
CA VAL A 218 -10.68 16.78 -26.50
C VAL A 218 -12.12 17.17 -26.19
N VAL A 219 -12.84 17.72 -27.17
CA VAL A 219 -14.28 18.02 -27.04
C VAL A 219 -15.08 16.95 -27.78
N PRO A 220 -15.80 16.05 -27.08
CA PRO A 220 -16.59 15.03 -27.74
C PRO A 220 -17.64 15.63 -28.67
N GLY A 221 -17.74 15.05 -29.88
CA GLY A 221 -18.63 15.55 -30.93
C GLY A 221 -18.04 16.67 -31.79
N GLU A 222 -16.89 17.24 -31.43
CA GLU A 222 -16.18 18.25 -32.22
C GLU A 222 -14.77 17.74 -32.60
N PRO A 223 -14.60 16.91 -33.65
CA PRO A 223 -13.33 16.24 -33.96
C PRO A 223 -12.19 17.19 -34.38
N LEU A 224 -12.50 18.46 -34.64
CA LEU A 224 -11.52 19.50 -34.94
C LEU A 224 -10.92 20.13 -33.66
N ILE A 225 -11.48 19.84 -32.49
CA ILE A 225 -11.02 20.37 -31.21
C ILE A 225 -10.26 19.28 -30.45
N ASP A 226 -8.99 19.18 -30.82
CA ASP A 226 -7.97 18.35 -30.20
C ASP A 226 -6.70 19.22 -30.07
N LYS A 227 -6.38 19.62 -28.84
CA LYS A 227 -5.30 20.58 -28.56
C LYS A 227 -4.39 20.04 -27.48
N GLU A 228 -3.09 20.14 -27.74
CA GLU A 228 -2.04 19.80 -26.78
C GLU A 228 -1.37 21.06 -26.25
N TYR A 229 -1.03 21.04 -24.96
CA TYR A 229 -0.32 22.11 -24.26
C TYR A 229 0.77 21.48 -23.40
N GLU A 230 2.00 21.95 -23.58
CA GLU A 230 3.07 21.64 -22.65
C GLU A 230 2.98 22.57 -21.45
N VAL A 231 3.00 22.01 -20.24
CA VAL A 231 3.02 22.77 -18.99
C VAL A 231 4.17 22.31 -18.11
N VAL A 232 4.77 23.26 -17.40
CA VAL A 232 5.74 22.96 -16.35
C VAL A 232 5.03 23.08 -15.02
N VAL A 233 5.16 22.06 -14.19
CA VAL A 233 4.64 22.04 -12.82
C VAL A 233 5.81 22.05 -11.87
N ASP A 234 5.91 23.11 -11.10
CA ASP A 234 6.90 23.24 -10.04
C ASP A 234 6.39 22.61 -8.75
N VAL A 235 7.32 22.12 -7.94
CA VAL A 235 7.05 21.55 -6.62
C VAL A 235 6.29 22.55 -5.74
N GLY A 236 5.20 22.08 -5.12
CA GLY A 236 4.35 22.85 -4.20
C GLY A 236 3.56 23.98 -4.86
N SER A 237 3.72 24.20 -6.17
CA SER A 237 3.10 25.32 -6.88
C SER A 237 1.83 24.89 -7.60
N THR A 238 0.94 25.85 -7.85
CA THR A 238 -0.26 25.62 -8.70
C THR A 238 -0.04 26.24 -10.07
N THR A 239 0.08 25.40 -11.09
CA THR A 239 0.10 25.81 -12.49
C THR A 239 -1.33 25.98 -12.98
N VAL A 240 -1.65 27.18 -13.48
CA VAL A 240 -2.99 27.53 -13.95
C VAL A 240 -2.99 27.61 -15.47
N LEU A 241 -3.77 26.75 -16.13
CA LEU A 241 -3.98 26.79 -17.57
C LEU A 241 -5.42 27.22 -17.88
N ARG A 242 -5.55 28.36 -18.56
CA ARG A 242 -6.84 28.86 -19.08
C ARG A 242 -6.74 29.04 -20.58
N THR A 243 -7.59 28.36 -21.34
CA THR A 243 -7.53 28.43 -22.81
C THR A 243 -8.90 28.36 -23.48
N GLN A 244 -9.02 28.99 -24.64
CA GLN A 244 -10.16 28.82 -25.53
C GLN A 244 -9.74 27.81 -26.61
N LEU A 245 -10.53 26.76 -26.80
CA LEU A 245 -10.17 25.67 -27.71
C LEU A 245 -10.65 25.92 -29.15
N ARG A 246 -11.36 27.03 -29.38
CA ARG A 246 -11.89 27.47 -30.68
C ARG A 246 -11.03 28.57 -31.28
#